data_AF-A0A1Q3MER5-F1
#
_entry.id   AF-A0A1Q3MER5-F1
#
_cell.length_a   1.000
_cell.length_b   1.000
_cell.length_c   1.000
_cell.angle_alpha   90.00
_cell.angle_beta   90.00
_cell.angle_gamma   90.00
#
_symmetry.space_group_name_H-M   'P 1'
#
loop_
_entity.id
_entity.type
_entity.pdbx_description
1 polymer ?
#
loop_
_entity_poly.entity_id
_entity_poly.type
_entity_poly.pdbx_seq_one_letter_code
_entity_poly.pdbx_strand_id
1 'polypeptide(L)'
;MKIGKAAFVKQLKQQLQYQLESIAIPRQWRFLSQIPQNAQSKRDKNYLKALFSPMLQPVVLSQWQQQDERYFSLEFPAELECFKGHFPTQPIYPGVGQIGFIQQFAKNSWSDLQWCQGFEQLKFQNLIRPYAVVQLKLSRKLHKISFEITSEQQDLASGRLLFALEQI
;
A
#
# COMPACT_ATOMS: atom_id res chain seq x y z
N MET A 1 18.75 -16.03 -7.26
CA MET A 1 17.85 -16.24 -6.09
C MET A 1 17.64 -14.91 -5.39
N LYS A 2 16.40 -14.41 -5.26
CA LYS A 2 16.11 -13.28 -4.38
C LYS A 2 16.06 -13.81 -2.94
N ILE A 3 16.99 -13.40 -2.09
CA ILE A 3 16.94 -13.73 -0.66
C ILE A 3 15.78 -12.96 0.01
N GLY A 4 15.01 -13.63 0.86
CA GLY A 4 13.93 -12.97 1.60
C GLY A 4 14.47 -11.99 2.66
N LYS A 5 13.68 -10.97 3.03
CA LYS A 5 14.08 -9.94 3.99
C LYS A 5 14.68 -10.49 5.28
N ALA A 6 14.08 -11.54 5.86
CA ALA A 6 14.57 -12.14 7.11
C ALA A 6 15.98 -12.73 6.95
N ALA A 7 16.24 -13.45 5.86
CA ALA A 7 17.55 -13.99 5.54
C ALA A 7 18.57 -12.88 5.30
N PHE A 8 18.18 -11.83 4.56
CA PHE A 8 19.04 -10.68 4.31
C PHE A 8 19.40 -9.91 5.59
N VAL A 9 18.42 -9.63 6.46
CA VAL A 9 18.66 -8.98 7.76
C VAL A 9 19.56 -9.85 8.65
N LYS A 10 19.41 -11.17 8.62
CA LYS A 10 20.31 -12.08 9.35
C LYS A 10 21.75 -11.94 8.88
N GLN A 11 21.99 -11.90 7.57
CA GLN A 11 23.32 -11.69 7.00
C GLN A 11 23.90 -10.31 7.39
N LEU A 12 23.11 -9.24 7.29
CA LEU A 12 23.55 -7.90 7.70
C LEU A 12 23.92 -7.84 9.19
N LYS A 13 23.12 -8.46 10.06
CA LYS A 13 23.43 -8.55 11.49
C LYS A 13 24.75 -9.28 11.75
N GLN A 14 24.99 -10.40 11.07
CA GLN A 14 26.26 -11.14 11.19
C GLN A 14 27.46 -10.30 10.78
N GLN A 15 27.34 -9.52 9.70
CA GLN A 15 28.41 -8.63 9.25
C GLN A 15 28.65 -7.46 10.22
N LEU A 16 27.58 -6.84 10.73
CA LEU A 16 27.69 -5.71 11.66
C LEU A 16 28.30 -6.08 13.01
N GLN A 17 28.20 -7.34 13.45
CA GLN A 17 28.81 -7.82 14.70
C GLN A 17 30.33 -7.68 14.73
N TYR A 18 30.99 -7.60 13.57
CA TYR A 18 32.44 -7.38 13.50
C TYR A 18 32.82 -5.90 13.68
N GLN A 19 31.86 -4.97 13.56
CA GLN A 19 32.12 -3.53 13.58
C GLN A 19 31.41 -2.80 14.72
N LEU A 20 30.40 -3.41 15.33
CA LEU A 20 29.54 -2.79 16.33
C LEU A 20 29.41 -3.68 17.56
N GLU A 21 29.37 -3.06 18.74
CA GLU A 21 28.96 -3.74 19.97
C GLU A 21 27.53 -4.27 19.86
N SER A 22 27.22 -5.32 20.63
CA SER A 22 25.89 -5.97 20.60
C SER A 22 24.72 -5.00 20.77
N ILE A 23 24.87 -3.97 21.62
CA ILE A 23 23.84 -2.97 21.90
C ILE A 23 23.60 -2.03 20.71
N ALA A 24 24.60 -1.82 19.85
CA ALA A 24 24.52 -0.95 18.68
C ALA A 24 23.93 -1.65 17.44
N ILE A 25 23.70 -2.96 17.49
CA ILE A 25 23.09 -3.71 16.38
C ILE A 25 21.59 -3.34 16.23
N PRO A 26 21.14 -2.88 15.05
CA PRO A 26 19.75 -2.45 14.85
C PRO A 26 18.71 -3.55 15.08
N ARG A 27 17.66 -3.21 15.83
CA ARG A 27 16.52 -4.11 16.09
C ARG A 27 15.45 -4.04 15.01
N GLN A 28 15.20 -2.86 14.46
CA GLN A 28 14.22 -2.63 13.42
C GLN A 28 14.92 -2.32 12.08
N TRP A 29 14.41 -2.90 11.00
CA TRP A 29 14.99 -2.79 9.66
C TRP A 29 13.91 -2.38 8.65
N ARG A 30 14.17 -1.28 7.95
CA ARG A 30 13.39 -0.79 6.81
C ARG A 30 14.32 -0.64 5.61
N PHE A 31 13.90 -1.20 4.48
CA PHE A 31 14.57 -1.05 3.19
C PHE A 31 13.64 -0.21 2.33
N LEU A 32 14.14 0.92 1.86
CA LEU A 32 13.40 1.87 1.04
C LEU A 32 14.21 2.08 -0.24
N SER A 33 13.53 2.28 -1.36
CA SER A 33 14.20 2.69 -2.61
C SER A 33 14.84 4.07 -2.47
N GLN A 34 14.23 4.95 -1.67
CA GLN A 34 14.75 6.27 -1.35
C GLN A 34 14.41 6.63 0.11
N ILE A 35 15.33 7.31 0.80
CA ILE A 35 15.04 7.88 2.12
C ILE A 35 14.13 9.08 1.88
N PRO A 36 12.92 9.10 2.45
CA PRO A 36 12.00 10.16 2.17
C PRO A 36 12.43 11.41 2.94
N GLN A 37 12.36 12.56 2.27
CA GLN A 37 12.82 13.85 2.76
C GLN A 37 11.64 14.81 2.84
N ASN A 38 11.66 15.75 3.78
CA ASN A 38 10.67 16.83 3.77
C ASN A 38 10.96 17.82 2.62
N ALA A 39 10.04 18.76 2.37
CA ALA A 39 10.18 19.79 1.34
C ALA A 39 11.45 20.69 1.48
N GLN A 40 12.17 20.59 2.59
CA GLN A 40 13.42 21.32 2.87
C GLN A 40 14.65 20.39 2.89
N SER A 41 14.53 19.16 2.38
CA SER A 41 15.58 18.13 2.38
C SER A 41 16.13 17.76 3.77
N LYS A 42 15.44 18.17 4.85
CA LYS A 42 15.80 17.83 6.22
C LYS A 42 15.21 16.47 6.58
N ARG A 43 16.06 15.65 7.21
CA ARG A 43 15.65 14.37 7.81
C ARG A 43 14.89 14.67 9.10
N ASP A 44 13.57 14.69 9.01
CA ASP A 44 12.72 14.88 10.19
C ASP A 44 12.67 13.58 11.02
N LYS A 45 13.03 13.67 12.31
CA LYS A 45 13.04 12.53 13.24
C LYS A 45 11.65 11.91 13.41
N ASN A 46 10.59 12.72 13.40
CA ASN A 46 9.22 12.23 13.49
C ASN A 46 8.83 11.46 12.23
N TYR A 47 9.28 11.95 11.08
CA TYR A 47 9.07 11.27 9.81
C TYR A 47 9.82 9.93 9.73
N LEU A 48 11.05 9.86 10.22
CA LEU A 48 11.79 8.60 10.35
C LEU A 48 11.10 7.63 11.32
N LYS A 49 10.55 8.11 12.45
CA LYS A 49 9.75 7.27 13.36
C LYS A 49 8.49 6.75 12.68
N ALA A 50 7.82 7.56 11.86
CA ALA A 50 6.62 7.16 11.14
C ALA A 50 6.87 5.96 10.20
N LEU A 51 8.08 5.83 9.63
CA LEU A 51 8.47 4.66 8.81
C LEU A 51 8.40 3.33 9.57
N PHE A 52 8.43 3.36 10.90
CA PHE A 52 8.33 2.17 11.74
C PHE A 52 6.93 1.91 12.29
N SER A 53 5.96 2.77 11.96
CA SER A 53 4.55 2.53 12.28
C SER A 53 4.00 1.34 11.46
N PRO A 54 2.89 0.71 11.91
CA PRO A 54 2.20 -0.33 11.13
C PRO A 54 1.87 0.17 9.73
N MET A 55 2.17 -0.64 8.71
CA MET A 55 1.92 -0.27 7.33
C MET A 55 0.54 -0.77 6.94
N LEU A 56 -0.40 0.15 6.75
CA LEU A 56 -1.82 -0.17 6.57
C LEU A 56 -2.27 -0.12 5.10
N GLN A 57 -1.47 0.46 4.22
CA GLN A 57 -1.81 0.72 2.82
C GLN A 57 -0.65 0.33 1.90
N PRO A 58 -0.94 -0.12 0.67
CA PRO A 58 0.08 -0.41 -0.32
C PRO A 58 0.92 0.83 -0.62
N VAL A 59 2.16 0.60 -1.06
CA VAL A 59 3.09 1.67 -1.43
C VAL A 59 2.76 2.13 -2.85
N VAL A 60 2.56 3.44 -3.03
CA VAL A 60 2.37 4.03 -4.36
C VAL A 60 3.74 4.16 -5.03
N LEU A 61 3.98 3.37 -6.07
CA LEU A 61 5.20 3.44 -6.88
C LEU A 61 5.15 4.58 -7.90
N SER A 62 3.98 4.78 -8.51
CA SER A 62 3.70 5.87 -9.42
C SER A 62 2.21 6.17 -9.44
N GLN A 63 1.86 7.39 -9.85
CA GLN A 63 0.49 7.79 -10.07
C GLN A 63 0.41 8.80 -11.21
N TRP A 64 -0.70 8.78 -11.93
CA TRP A 64 -1.03 9.77 -12.96
C TRP A 64 -2.55 9.90 -13.08
N GLN A 65 -2.98 10.93 -13.82
CA GLN A 65 -4.40 11.24 -13.99
C GLN A 65 -4.72 11.60 -15.43
N GLN A 66 -5.94 11.28 -15.84
CA GLN A 66 -6.51 11.67 -17.11
C GLN A 66 -8.01 11.91 -16.93
N GLN A 67 -8.48 13.13 -17.19
CA GLN A 67 -9.90 13.51 -16.98
C GLN A 67 -10.39 13.12 -15.57
N ASP A 68 -11.49 12.37 -15.51
CA ASP A 68 -12.11 11.83 -14.29
C ASP A 68 -11.55 10.47 -13.87
N GLU A 69 -10.34 10.14 -14.33
CA GLU A 69 -9.66 8.90 -14.02
C GLU A 69 -8.35 9.15 -13.27
N ARG A 70 -8.02 8.21 -12.38
CA ARG A 70 -6.80 8.18 -11.58
C ARG A 70 -6.18 6.80 -11.66
N TYR A 71 -4.88 6.77 -11.85
CA TYR A 71 -4.12 5.55 -12.09
C TYR A 71 -2.99 5.47 -11.09
N PHE A 72 -2.82 4.31 -10.46
CA PHE A 72 -1.79 4.06 -9.48
C PHE A 72 -1.10 2.73 -9.75
N SER A 73 0.23 2.73 -9.71
CA SER A 73 1.02 1.50 -9.61
C SER A 73 1.32 1.25 -8.14
N LEU A 74 0.87 0.11 -7.60
CA LEU A 74 0.87 -0.19 -6.18
C LEU A 74 1.71 -1.42 -5.88
N GLU A 75 2.67 -1.27 -4.97
CA GLU A 75 3.39 -2.40 -4.38
C GLU A 75 2.70 -2.83 -3.08
N PHE A 76 2.63 -4.14 -2.85
CA PHE A 76 2.11 -4.75 -1.63
C PHE A 76 3.24 -5.42 -0.83
N PRO A 77 4.04 -4.67 -0.04
CA PRO A 77 5.13 -5.28 0.71
C PRO A 77 4.61 -6.27 1.76
N ALA A 78 5.41 -7.30 2.06
CA ALA A 78 5.05 -8.35 3.01
C ALA A 78 4.83 -7.83 4.44
N GLU A 79 5.29 -6.62 4.75
CA GLU A 79 5.14 -5.96 6.05
C GLU A 79 3.80 -5.26 6.24
N LEU A 80 2.91 -5.25 5.23
CA LEU A 80 1.54 -4.77 5.40
C LEU A 80 0.87 -5.52 6.56
N GLU A 81 0.27 -4.76 7.47
CA GLU A 81 -0.33 -5.30 8.69
C GLU A 81 -1.40 -6.36 8.36
N CYS A 82 -2.14 -6.16 7.27
CA CYS A 82 -3.17 -7.08 6.82
C CYS A 82 -2.66 -8.45 6.40
N PHE A 83 -1.37 -8.63 6.07
CA PHE A 83 -0.82 -9.97 5.79
C PHE A 83 -0.54 -10.75 7.07
N LYS A 84 -0.43 -10.07 8.22
CA LYS A 84 -0.25 -10.74 9.51
C LYS A 84 -1.54 -11.46 9.87
N GLY A 85 -1.48 -12.79 9.87
CA GLY A 85 -2.62 -13.63 10.22
C GLY A 85 -3.63 -13.85 9.11
N HIS A 86 -3.42 -13.31 7.90
CA HIS A 86 -4.33 -13.51 6.76
C HIS A 86 -3.57 -13.96 5.51
N PHE A 87 -3.22 -15.24 5.37
CA PHE A 87 -3.29 -16.31 6.39
C PHE A 87 -1.87 -16.66 6.86
N PRO A 88 -1.70 -17.25 8.07
CA PRO A 88 -0.38 -17.47 8.66
C PRO A 88 0.64 -18.17 7.75
N THR A 89 0.20 -19.13 6.94
CA THR A 89 1.04 -19.90 6.02
C THR A 89 0.89 -19.47 4.56
N GLN A 90 -0.19 -18.76 4.23
CA GLN A 90 -0.51 -18.32 2.87
C GLN A 90 -1.03 -16.87 2.93
N PRO A 91 -0.12 -15.89 3.06
CA PRO A 91 -0.51 -14.48 3.15
C PRO A 91 -1.17 -14.01 1.85
N ILE A 92 -2.35 -13.40 2.00
CA ILE A 92 -3.23 -12.89 0.95
C ILE A 92 -3.80 -11.56 1.43
N TYR A 93 -3.85 -10.55 0.57
CA TYR A 93 -4.40 -9.26 0.95
C TYR A 93 -5.94 -9.34 0.95
N PRO A 94 -6.60 -9.07 2.08
CA PRO A 94 -8.04 -9.31 2.23
C PRO A 94 -8.87 -8.36 1.36
N GLY A 95 -9.97 -8.84 0.78
CA GLY A 95 -10.86 -8.03 -0.07
C GLY A 95 -11.39 -6.78 0.64
N VAL A 96 -11.79 -6.89 1.90
CA VAL A 96 -12.21 -5.73 2.72
C VAL A 96 -11.07 -4.72 2.95
N GLY A 97 -9.83 -5.21 3.04
CA GLY A 97 -8.64 -4.35 3.10
C GLY A 97 -8.41 -3.60 1.79
N GLN A 98 -8.83 -4.17 0.64
CA GLN A 98 -8.75 -3.50 -0.66
C GLN A 98 -9.67 -2.28 -0.69
N ILE A 99 -10.91 -2.46 -0.25
CA ILE A 99 -11.89 -1.37 -0.15
C ILE A 99 -11.39 -0.25 0.77
N GLY A 100 -10.69 -0.58 1.85
CA GLY A 100 -10.12 0.41 2.77
C GLY A 100 -9.17 1.40 2.09
N PHE A 101 -8.16 0.92 1.37
CA PHE A 101 -7.24 1.83 0.68
C PHE A 101 -7.88 2.49 -0.55
N ILE A 102 -8.77 1.79 -1.27
CA ILE A 102 -9.50 2.36 -2.41
C ILE A 102 -10.31 3.58 -1.97
N GLN A 103 -11.00 3.51 -0.82
CA GLN A 103 -11.71 4.65 -0.25
C GLN A 103 -10.78 5.82 0.02
N GLN A 104 -9.62 5.57 0.66
CA GLN A 104 -8.65 6.63 0.94
C GLN A 104 -8.15 7.28 -0.36
N PHE A 105 -7.83 6.47 -1.38
CA PHE A 105 -7.29 6.97 -2.64
C PHE A 105 -8.33 7.76 -3.42
N ALA A 106 -9.59 7.34 -3.38
CA ALA A 106 -10.70 8.09 -3.95
C ALA A 106 -10.84 9.47 -3.28
N LYS A 107 -10.88 9.53 -1.95
CA LYS A 107 -11.00 10.79 -1.19
C LYS A 107 -9.79 11.72 -1.38
N ASN A 108 -8.59 11.15 -1.51
CA ASN A 108 -7.39 11.93 -1.82
C ASN A 108 -7.41 12.48 -3.26
N SER A 109 -8.11 11.80 -4.17
CA SER A 109 -8.20 12.20 -5.59
C SER A 109 -9.31 13.22 -5.86
N TRP A 110 -10.38 13.18 -5.05
CA TRP A 110 -11.55 14.04 -5.13
C TRP A 110 -11.98 14.46 -3.73
N SER A 111 -11.72 15.73 -3.40
CA SER A 111 -11.88 16.27 -2.05
C SER A 111 -13.34 16.39 -1.59
N ASP A 112 -14.29 16.46 -2.51
CA ASP A 112 -15.72 16.57 -2.22
C ASP A 112 -16.36 15.22 -1.81
N LEU A 113 -15.61 14.12 -1.89
CA LEU A 113 -16.05 12.82 -1.41
C LEU A 113 -15.95 12.71 0.12
N GLN A 114 -17.08 12.44 0.77
CA GLN A 114 -17.17 12.29 2.22
C GLN A 114 -17.04 10.83 2.65
N TRP A 115 -18.06 10.20 3.23
CA TRP A 115 -18.01 8.79 3.60
C TRP A 115 -18.61 7.89 2.52
N CYS A 116 -18.09 6.66 2.43
CA CYS A 116 -18.66 5.63 1.56
C CYS A 116 -20.01 5.16 2.15
N GLN A 117 -21.07 5.28 1.37
CA GLN A 117 -22.44 4.92 1.73
C GLN A 117 -22.86 3.54 1.21
N GLY A 118 -22.11 2.96 0.27
CA GLY A 118 -22.46 1.67 -0.28
C GLY A 118 -21.47 1.16 -1.33
N PHE A 119 -21.71 -0.08 -1.73
CA PHE A 119 -20.90 -0.78 -2.72
C PHE A 119 -21.81 -1.42 -3.77
N GLU A 120 -21.42 -1.32 -5.04
CA GLU A 120 -22.08 -1.95 -6.18
C GLU A 120 -21.08 -2.87 -6.89
N GLN A 121 -21.56 -4.03 -7.37
CA GLN A 121 -20.83 -4.90 -8.29
C GLN A 121 -19.42 -5.32 -7.81
N LEU A 122 -19.22 -5.51 -6.50
CA LEU A 122 -17.95 -5.94 -5.95
C LEU A 122 -17.61 -7.36 -6.42
N LYS A 123 -16.42 -7.52 -7.00
CA LYS A 123 -15.87 -8.81 -7.36
C LYS A 123 -14.40 -8.88 -6.91
N PHE A 124 -14.01 -9.99 -6.30
CA PHE A 124 -12.61 -10.34 -5.99
C PHE A 124 -12.28 -11.66 -6.71
N GLN A 125 -11.61 -11.58 -7.85
CA GLN A 125 -11.45 -12.70 -8.79
C GLN A 125 -10.16 -13.45 -8.50
N ASN A 126 -9.09 -12.71 -8.23
CA ASN A 126 -7.75 -13.26 -8.05
C ASN A 126 -7.03 -12.65 -6.85
N LEU A 127 -5.99 -13.35 -6.39
CA LEU A 127 -5.32 -13.06 -5.13
C LEU A 127 -4.23 -12.00 -5.30
N ILE A 128 -4.17 -11.06 -4.36
CA ILE A 128 -3.02 -10.18 -4.16
C ILE A 128 -2.13 -10.80 -3.07
N ARG A 129 -0.89 -11.12 -3.42
CA ARG A 129 0.10 -11.75 -2.53
C ARG A 129 1.18 -10.74 -2.12
N PRO A 130 1.97 -11.03 -1.08
CA PRO A 130 3.14 -10.21 -0.76
C PRO A 130 4.06 -10.01 -1.96
N TYR A 131 4.62 -8.80 -2.05
CA TYR A 131 5.47 -8.31 -3.14
C TYR A 131 4.77 -8.17 -4.50
N ALA A 132 3.44 -8.30 -4.56
CA ALA A 132 2.71 -8.01 -5.78
C ALA A 132 2.84 -6.53 -6.15
N VAL A 133 3.01 -6.28 -7.45
CA VAL A 133 2.84 -4.96 -8.06
C VAL A 133 1.59 -5.03 -8.91
N VAL A 134 0.63 -4.13 -8.66
CA VAL A 134 -0.68 -4.13 -9.33
C VAL A 134 -0.98 -2.72 -9.83
N GLN A 135 -1.83 -2.64 -10.84
CA GLN A 135 -2.40 -1.37 -11.31
C GLN A 135 -3.77 -1.18 -10.68
N LEU A 136 -4.02 0.00 -10.13
CA LEU A 136 -5.33 0.45 -9.71
C LEU A 136 -5.77 1.57 -10.65
N LYS A 137 -6.93 1.40 -11.27
CA LYS A 137 -7.66 2.45 -11.97
C LYS A 137 -8.88 2.84 -11.14
N LEU A 138 -9.07 4.14 -10.94
CA LEU A 138 -10.30 4.73 -10.40
C LEU A 138 -10.93 5.61 -11.48
N SER A 139 -12.23 5.45 -11.73
CA SER A 139 -12.99 6.33 -12.64
C SER A 139 -14.20 6.89 -11.91
N ARG A 140 -14.41 8.20 -12.01
CA ARG A 140 -15.49 8.90 -11.33
C ARG A 140 -16.68 9.16 -12.25
N LYS A 141 -17.89 8.98 -11.71
CA LYS A 141 -19.15 9.44 -12.30
C LYS A 141 -20.08 9.92 -11.18
N LEU A 142 -20.24 11.25 -11.06
CA LEU A 142 -20.98 11.90 -9.97
C LEU A 142 -20.43 11.46 -8.59
N HIS A 143 -21.28 10.85 -7.76
CA HIS A 143 -20.97 10.33 -6.43
C HIS A 143 -20.44 8.89 -6.44
N LYS A 144 -20.22 8.31 -7.63
CA LYS A 144 -19.79 6.92 -7.77
C LYS A 144 -18.35 6.84 -8.28
N ILE A 145 -17.55 6.01 -7.62
CA ILE A 145 -16.17 5.69 -8.02
C ILE A 145 -16.09 4.22 -8.39
N SER A 146 -15.90 3.95 -9.68
CA SER A 146 -15.58 2.59 -10.15
C SER A 146 -14.09 2.35 -9.93
N PHE A 147 -13.73 1.13 -9.51
CA PHE A 147 -12.34 0.70 -9.39
C PHE A 147 -12.09 -0.59 -10.16
N GLU A 148 -10.88 -0.70 -10.69
CA GLU A 148 -10.35 -1.90 -11.33
C GLU A 148 -8.92 -2.12 -10.82
N ILE A 149 -8.64 -3.31 -10.31
CA ILE A 149 -7.31 -3.74 -9.88
C ILE A 149 -6.86 -4.86 -10.82
N THR A 150 -5.72 -4.68 -11.46
CA THR A 150 -5.16 -5.66 -12.40
C THR A 150 -3.69 -5.95 -12.08
N SER A 151 -3.25 -7.17 -12.35
CA SER A 151 -1.82 -7.49 -12.50
C SER A 151 -1.43 -7.44 -13.98
N GLU A 152 -0.18 -7.74 -14.30
CA GLU A 152 0.25 -7.91 -15.70
C GLU A 152 -0.52 -9.00 -16.47
N GLN A 153 -1.14 -9.95 -15.76
CA GLN A 153 -1.69 -11.17 -16.37
C GLN A 153 -3.21 -11.32 -16.22
N GLN A 154 -3.81 -10.67 -15.22
CA GLN A 154 -5.21 -10.94 -14.85
C GLN A 154 -5.86 -9.78 -14.09
N ASP A 155 -7.19 -9.74 -14.17
CA ASP A 155 -8.01 -8.91 -13.30
C ASP A 155 -8.02 -9.50 -11.89
N LEU A 156 -7.77 -8.66 -10.89
CA LEU A 156 -7.67 -9.06 -9.49
C LEU A 156 -8.97 -8.75 -8.75
N ALA A 157 -9.47 -7.53 -8.88
CA ALA A 157 -10.70 -7.09 -8.26
C ALA A 157 -11.31 -5.92 -9.01
N SER A 158 -12.62 -5.76 -8.90
CA SER A 158 -13.34 -4.63 -9.48
C SER A 158 -14.61 -4.34 -8.68
N GLY A 159 -15.16 -3.16 -8.90
CA GLY A 159 -16.45 -2.79 -8.33
C GLY A 159 -16.65 -1.29 -8.29
N ARG A 160 -17.63 -0.84 -7.51
CA ARG A 160 -17.97 0.57 -7.41
C ARG A 160 -18.33 0.97 -5.99
N LEU A 161 -17.80 2.11 -5.57
CA LEU A 161 -18.04 2.72 -4.27
C LEU A 161 -18.96 3.93 -4.47
N LEU A 162 -19.93 4.08 -3.58
CA LEU A 162 -20.88 5.19 -3.57
C LEU A 162 -20.52 6.10 -2.40
N PHE A 163 -20.33 7.39 -2.63
CA PHE A 163 -19.95 8.34 -1.61
C PHE A 163 -21.05 9.36 -1.35
N ALA A 164 -21.17 9.80 -0.10
CA ALA A 164 -21.78 11.09 0.18
C ALA A 164 -20.91 12.19 -0.43
N LEU A 165 -21.54 13.22 -0.98
CA LEU A 165 -20.86 14.42 -1.45
C LEU A 165 -21.00 15.53 -0.41
N GLU A 166 -19.99 16.38 -0.32
CA GLU A 166 -20.08 17.63 0.42
C GLU A 166 -21.21 18.49 -0.18
N GLN A 167 -22.17 18.89 0.66
CA GLN A 167 -23.22 19.82 0.23
C GLN A 167 -22.59 21.22 0.19
N ILE A 168 -22.61 21.84 -0.99
CA ILE A 168 -22.24 23.25 -1.18
C ILE A 168 -23.40 24.12 -0.71
#